data_AF-A0AAD6W710-F1
#
_entry.id   AF-A0AAD6W710-F1
#
_cell.length_a   1.000
_cell.length_b   1.000
_cell.length_c   1.000
_cell.angle_alpha   90.00
_cell.angle_beta   90.00
_cell.angle_gamma   90.00
#
_symmetry.space_group_name_H-M   'P 1'
#
loop_
_entity.id
_entity.type
_entity.pdbx_description
1 polymer ?
#
loop_
_entity_poly.entity_id
_entity_poly.type
_entity_poly.pdbx_seq_one_letter_code
_entity_poly.pdbx_strand_id
1 'polypeptide(L)' 'QGILDSHFDEILDLPRESPQFVIDLVSTFCSDAENAIAALIRYLNEPDINYSRIIDQVHQIRGASSW' A
#
# COMPACT_ATOMS: atom_id res chain seq x y z
N GLN A 1 11.53 7.27 -14.24
CA GLN A 1 10.90 5.94 -14.26
C GLN A 1 11.63 5.06 -13.25
N GLY A 2 10.95 4.59 -12.21
CA GLY A 2 11.62 3.78 -11.18
C GLY A 2 10.74 3.47 -9.98
N ILE A 3 10.32 4.50 -9.24
CA ILE A 3 9.53 4.35 -8.00
C ILE A 3 8.03 4.60 -8.24
N LEU A 4 7.71 5.51 -9.17
CA LEU A 4 6.36 5.86 -9.59
C LEU A 4 6.20 5.51 -11.08
N ASP A 5 5.00 5.08 -11.44
CA ASP A 5 4.62 4.72 -12.81
C ASP A 5 3.56 5.67 -13.37
N SER A 6 3.05 5.36 -14.56
CA SER A 6 2.07 6.19 -15.25
C SER A 6 0.72 6.30 -14.53
N HIS A 7 0.35 5.37 -13.65
CA HIS A 7 -0.90 5.48 -12.89
C HIS A 7 -0.83 6.62 -11.88
N PHE A 8 0.35 6.85 -11.29
CA PHE A 8 0.57 8.02 -10.45
C PHE A 8 0.40 9.34 -11.23
N ASP A 9 0.86 9.38 -12.47
CA ASP A 9 0.67 10.54 -13.35
C ASP A 9 -0.83 10.76 -13.66
N GLU A 10 -1.58 9.69 -13.92
CA GLU A 10 -3.05 9.75 -14.10
C GLU A 10 -3.76 10.31 -12.85
N ILE A 11 -3.30 9.96 -11.65
CA ILE A 11 -3.85 10.47 -10.39
C ILE A 11 -3.66 11.99 -10.25
N LEU A 12 -2.52 12.51 -10.71
CA LEU A 12 -2.20 13.94 -10.72
C LEU A 12 -3.03 14.71 -11.74
N ASP A 13 -3.36 14.09 -12.87
CA ASP A 13 -4.12 14.71 -13.97
C ASP A 13 -5.64 14.76 -13.70
N LEU A 14 -6.14 14.04 -12.68
CA LEU A 14 -7.54 14.08 -12.31
C LEU A 14 -7.96 15.52 -11.91
N PRO A 15 -9.04 16.07 -12.49
CA PRO A 15 -9.54 17.38 -12.11
C PRO A 15 -10.03 17.34 -10.67
N ARG A 16 -9.27 18.01 -9.78
CA ARG A 16 -9.50 18.01 -8.34
C ARG A 16 -9.57 19.43 -7.80
N GLU A 17 -10.31 19.60 -6.72
CA GLU A 17 -10.50 20.90 -6.08
C GLU A 17 -9.24 21.38 -5.33
N SER A 18 -8.34 20.46 -4.96
CA SER A 18 -7.16 20.79 -4.15
C SER A 18 -6.04 19.75 -4.27
N PRO A 19 -4.75 20.17 -4.23
CA PRO A 19 -3.60 19.29 -4.06
C PRO A 19 -3.65 18.41 -2.80
N GLN A 20 -4.46 18.79 -1.81
CA GLN A 20 -4.62 18.05 -0.55
C GLN A 20 -5.05 16.60 -0.77
N PHE A 21 -5.85 16.33 -1.80
CA PHE A 21 -6.27 14.97 -2.11
C PHE A 21 -5.06 14.04 -2.32
N VAL A 22 -4.06 14.47 -3.08
CA VAL A 22 -2.89 13.62 -3.41
C VAL A 22 -2.07 13.37 -2.16
N ILE A 23 -1.94 14.39 -1.31
CA ILE A 23 -1.27 14.29 -0.01
C ILE A 23 -2.00 13.28 0.89
N ASP A 24 -3.32 13.37 0.98
CA ASP A 24 -4.13 12.46 1.79
C ASP A 24 -4.04 11.03 1.26
N LEU A 25 -4.13 10.84 -0.06
CA LEU A 25 -4.02 9.54 -0.70
C LEU A 25 -2.66 8.86 -0.41
N VAL A 26 -1.56 9.59 -0.62
CA VAL A 26 -0.21 9.07 -0.35
C VAL A 26 -0.03 8.79 1.15
N SER A 27 -0.55 9.67 2.02
CA SER A 27 -0.46 9.48 3.47
C SER A 27 -1.22 8.24 3.95
N THR A 28 -2.43 8.02 3.43
CA THR A 28 -3.22 6.82 3.71
C THR A 28 -2.51 5.57 3.22
N PHE A 29 -2.00 5.57 1.99
CA PHE A 29 -1.24 4.43 1.45
C PHE A 29 -0.02 4.10 2.30
N CYS A 30 0.78 5.10 2.69
CA CYS A 30 1.95 4.88 3.55
C CYS A 30 1.56 4.29 4.91
N SER A 31 0.50 4.81 5.54
CA SER A 31 0.02 4.29 6.83
C SER A 31 -0.44 2.84 6.72
N ASP A 32 -1.19 2.51 5.67
CA ASP A 32 -1.66 1.14 5.42
C ASP A 32 -0.49 0.19 5.15
N ALA A 33 0.52 0.63 4.39
CA ALA A 33 1.72 -0.14 4.12
C ALA A 33 2.53 -0.43 5.39
N GLU A 34 2.72 0.56 6.26
CA GLU A 34 3.41 0.39 7.55
C GLU A 34 2.68 -0.62 8.45
N ASN A 35 1.35 -0.50 8.56
CA ASN A 35 0.52 -1.43 9.32
C ASN A 35 0.61 -2.85 8.75
N ALA A 36 0.61 -2.98 7.43
CA ALA A 36 0.67 -4.28 6.78
C ALA A 36 2.04 -4.95 6.95
N ILE A 37 3.15 -4.19 6.85
CA ILE A 37 4.51 -4.66 7.13
C ILE A 37 4.63 -5.09 8.59
N ALA A 38 4.12 -4.30 9.54
CA ALA A 38 4.13 -4.67 10.96
C ALA A 38 3.37 -5.97 11.22
N ALA A 39 2.22 -6.17 10.57
CA ALA A 39 1.46 -7.42 10.66
C ALA A 39 2.25 -8.61 10.09
N LEU A 40 2.91 -8.45 8.93
CA LEU A 40 3.74 -9.48 8.33
C LEU A 40 4.90 -9.88 9.24
N ILE A 41 5.60 -8.90 9.81
CA ILE A 41 6.67 -9.15 10.80
C ILE A 41 6.13 -9.96 11.98
N ARG A 42 4.96 -9.59 12.51
CA ARG A 42 4.33 -10.35 13.60
C ARG A 42 4.03 -11.79 13.19
N TYR A 43 3.40 -11.99 12.04
CA TYR A 43 2.99 -13.31 11.56
C TYR A 43 4.17 -14.25 11.29
N LEU A 44 5.27 -13.71 10.78
CA LEU A 44 6.50 -14.47 10.52
C LEU A 44 7.26 -14.85 11.79
N ASN A 45 6.97 -14.21 12.92
CA ASN A 45 7.56 -14.52 14.23
C ASN A 45 6.69 -15.45 15.09
N GLU A 46 5.55 -15.92 14.58
CA GLU A 46 4.71 -16.89 15.30
C GLU A 46 5.36 -18.28 15.29
N PRO A 47 5.21 -19.07 16.38
CA PRO A 47 5.80 -20.41 16.47
C PRO A 47 5.19 -21.41 15.48
N ASP A 48 3.94 -21.19 15.06
CA ASP A 48 3.26 -21.93 14.01
C ASP A 48 2.77 -20.94 12.95
N ILE A 49 3.45 -20.90 11.81
CA ILE A 49 3.26 -19.86 10.80
C ILE A 49 2.07 -20.20 9.91
N ASN A 50 1.03 -19.36 9.95
CA ASN A 50 -0.06 -19.42 8.98
C ASN A 50 0.31 -18.71 7.66
N TYR A 51 0.85 -19.47 6.71
CA TYR A 51 1.24 -18.96 5.39
C TYR A 51 0.07 -18.40 4.56
N SER A 52 -1.14 -18.94 4.71
CA SER A 52 -2.32 -18.42 3.99
C SER A 52 -2.58 -16.98 4.37
N ARG A 53 -2.56 -16.67 5.67
CA ARG A 53 -2.76 -15.31 6.18
C ARG A 53 -1.65 -14.35 5.71
N ILE A 54 -0.42 -14.84 5.61
CA ILE A 54 0.71 -14.05 5.07
C ILE A 54 0.49 -13.74 3.59
N ILE A 55 0.10 -14.74 2.80
CA ILE A 55 -0.19 -14.58 1.37
C ILE A 55 -1.32 -13.57 1.16
N ASP A 56 -2.41 -13.69 1.92
CA ASP A 56 -3.54 -12.75 1.85
C ASP A 56 -3.10 -11.31 2.16
N GLN A 57 -2.25 -11.13 3.16
CA GLN A 57 -1.71 -9.82 3.53
C GLN A 57 -0.79 -9.24 2.46
N VAL A 58 0.07 -10.06 1.85
CA VAL A 58 0.93 -9.64 0.72
C VAL A 58 0.08 -9.28 -0.50
N HIS A 59 -1.00 -10.00 -0.78
CA HIS A 59 -1.91 -9.67 -1.88
C HIS A 59 -2.59 -8.32 -1.69
N GLN A 60 -2.99 -7.97 -0.47
CA GLN A 60 -3.57 -6.65 -0.17
C GLN A 60 -2.56 -5.52 -0.43
N ILE A 61 -1.33 -5.65 0.06
CA ILE A 61 -0.27 -4.66 -0.20
C ILE A 61 0.01 -4.53 -1.70
N ARG A 62 0.08 -5.67 -2.41
CA ARG A 62 0.32 -5.67 -3.85
C ARG A 62 -0.77 -4.89 -4.59
N GLY A 63 -2.04 -5.17 -4.30
CA GLY A 63 -3.16 -4.43 -4.86
C GLY A 63 -3.09 -2.94 -4.54
N ALA A 64 -2.78 -2.60 -3.29
CA ALA A 64 -2.61 -1.21 -2.86
C ALA A 64 -1.42 -0.50 -3.52
N SER A 65 -0.37 -1.21 -3.91
CA SER A 65 0.82 -0.60 -4.53
C SER A 65 0.71 -0.43 -6.04
N SER A 66 -0.33 -0.98 -6.67
CA SER A 66 -0.57 -0.92 -8.11
C SER A 66 -1.65 0.08 -8.50
N TRP A 67 -2.06 0.95 -7.56
CA TRP A 67 -2.95 2.08 -7.83
C TRP A 67 -2.27 3.16 -8.67
#